data_AF-A0A6J7GMF1-F1
#
_entry.id   AF-A0A6J7GMF1-F1
#
_cell.length_a   1.000
_cell.length_b   1.000
_cell.length_c   1.000
_cell.angle_alpha   90.00
_cell.angle_beta   90.00
_cell.angle_gamma   90.00
#
_symmetry.space_group_name_H-M   'P 1'
#
loop_
_entity.id
_entity.type
_entity.pdbx_description
1 polymer ?
#
loop_
_entity_poly.entity_id
_entity_poly.type
_entity_poly.pdbx_seq_one_letter_code
_entity_poly.pdbx_strand_id
1 'polypeptide(L)' 'MAIALLKGEKPTVNKKLADGTPFSAQTPINVTADKVKDVVAAGDATAKDICTAKVKAACAKYGVA' A
#
# COMPACT_ATOMS: atom_id res chain seq x y z
N MET A 1 6.42 13.25 -7.83
CA MET A 1 7.84 13.57 -7.55
C MET A 1 8.69 13.59 -8.82
N ALA A 2 8.65 12.54 -9.65
CA ALA A 2 9.42 12.51 -10.89
C ALA A 2 9.18 13.72 -11.82
N ILE A 3 7.92 14.12 -12.01
CA ILE A 3 7.56 15.29 -12.83
C ILE A 3 8.20 16.59 -12.27
N ALA A 4 8.20 16.78 -10.95
CA ALA A 4 8.79 17.95 -10.31
C ALA A 4 10.32 17.99 -10.53
N LEU A 5 10.99 16.84 -10.38
CA LEU A 5 12.43 16.73 -10.68
C LEU A 5 12.74 17.07 -12.13
N LEU A 6 11.94 16.58 -13.08
CA LEU A 6 12.10 16.90 -14.52
C LEU A 6 11.91 18.39 -14.82
N LYS A 7 11.15 19.11 -13.99
CA LYS A 7 10.96 20.57 -14.06
C LYS A 7 12.05 21.36 -13.34
N GLY A 8 13.04 20.70 -12.73
CA GLY A 8 14.07 21.36 -11.91
C GLY A 8 13.59 21.79 -10.52
N GLU A 9 12.39 21.38 -10.12
CA GLU A 9 11.85 21.63 -8.79
C GLU A 9 12.47 20.67 -7.76
N LYS A 10 12.42 21.05 -6.47
CA LYS A 10 12.87 20.20 -5.36
C LYS A 10 11.66 19.60 -4.64
N PRO A 11 11.36 18.30 -4.82
CA PRO A 11 10.25 17.66 -4.11
C PRO A 11 10.48 17.66 -2.60
N THR A 12 9.42 17.91 -1.83
CA THR A 12 9.45 17.74 -0.37
C THR A 12 9.61 16.27 -0.01
N VAL A 13 10.52 15.98 0.93
CA VAL A 13 10.74 14.65 1.49
C VAL A 13 10.80 14.70 3.01
N ASN A 14 10.49 13.59 3.67
CA ASN A 14 10.47 13.49 5.13
C ASN A 14 11.72 12.84 5.72
N LYS A 15 12.69 12.40 4.89
CA LYS A 15 13.91 11.75 5.37
C LYS A 15 15.11 12.02 4.44
N LYS A 16 16.32 11.81 4.98
CA LYS A 16 17.57 11.67 4.22
C LYS A 16 18.21 10.31 4.53
N LEU A 17 18.86 9.71 3.54
CA LEU A 17 19.69 8.52 3.74
C LEU A 17 21.03 8.89 4.37
N ALA A 18 21.82 7.88 4.76
CA ALA A 18 23.10 8.08 5.44
C ALA A 18 24.13 8.86 4.59
N ASP A 19 24.03 8.78 3.27
CA ASP A 19 24.85 9.51 2.30
C ASP A 19 24.32 10.94 2.01
N GLY A 20 23.24 11.36 2.67
CA GLY A 20 22.60 12.67 2.49
C GLY A 20 21.51 12.72 1.41
N THR A 21 21.27 11.63 0.67
CA THR A 21 20.28 11.55 -0.41
C THR A 21 18.85 11.81 0.11
N PRO A 22 18.07 12.76 -0.48
CA PRO A 22 16.67 12.98 -0.15
C PRO A 22 15.81 11.73 -0.39
N PHE A 23 14.98 11.33 0.59
CA PHE A 23 14.19 10.10 0.53
C PHE A 23 12.78 10.31 1.09
N SER A 24 11.76 9.91 0.31
CA SER A 24 10.37 9.86 0.78
C SER A 24 10.11 8.52 1.45
N ALA A 25 10.13 8.49 2.78
CA ALA A 25 9.79 7.31 3.56
C ALA A 25 8.26 7.24 3.72
N GLN A 26 7.63 6.33 2.99
CA GLN A 26 6.20 6.05 3.15
C GLN A 26 5.95 5.24 4.41
N THR A 27 4.86 5.55 5.12
CA THR A 27 4.42 4.78 6.29
C THR A 27 3.79 3.47 5.84
N PRO A 28 4.35 2.29 6.22
CA PRO A 28 3.74 1.01 5.89
C PRO A 28 2.42 0.83 6.64
N ILE A 29 1.48 0.16 6.00
CA ILE A 29 0.25 -0.29 6.65
C ILE A 29 0.48 -1.74 7.12
N ASN A 30 0.29 -2.00 8.41
CA ASN A 30 0.32 -3.35 8.95
C ASN A 30 -1.02 -4.05 8.69
N VAL A 31 -1.06 -4.97 7.74
CA VAL A 31 -2.30 -5.63 7.31
C VAL A 31 -2.52 -6.93 8.10
N THR A 32 -3.52 -6.91 8.98
CA THR A 32 -4.08 -8.10 9.66
C THR A 32 -5.32 -8.61 8.92
N ALA A 33 -5.84 -9.79 9.30
CA ALA A 33 -6.95 -10.44 8.58
C ALA A 33 -8.21 -9.55 8.40
N ASP A 34 -8.52 -8.72 9.39
CA ASP A 34 -9.64 -7.76 9.37
C ASP A 34 -9.42 -6.54 8.45
N LYS A 35 -8.17 -6.30 8.03
CA LYS A 35 -7.75 -5.19 7.16
C LYS A 35 -7.60 -5.59 5.70
N VAL A 36 -7.73 -6.87 5.36
CA VAL A 36 -7.61 -7.34 3.97
C VAL A 36 -8.67 -6.71 3.06
N LYS A 37 -9.87 -6.44 3.57
CA LYS A 37 -10.92 -5.72 2.83
C LYS A 37 -10.49 -4.31 2.40
N ASP A 38 -9.65 -3.65 3.20
CA ASP A 38 -9.19 -2.28 2.92
C ASP A 38 -8.18 -2.29 1.76
N VAL A 39 -7.38 -3.35 1.64
CA VAL A 39 -6.46 -3.58 0.51
C VAL A 39 -7.24 -3.81 -0.80
N VAL A 40 -8.35 -4.55 -0.73
CA VAL A 40 -9.23 -4.73 -1.89
C VAL A 40 -9.94 -3.43 -2.27
N ALA A 41 -10.44 -2.69 -1.27
CA ALA A 41 -11.07 -1.39 -1.49
C ALA A 41 -10.10 -0.35 -2.07
N ALA A 42 -8.81 -0.42 -1.72
CA ALA A 42 -7.75 0.40 -2.29
C ALA A 42 -7.40 0.02 -3.74
N GLY A 43 -7.87 -1.14 -4.22
CA GLY A 43 -7.62 -1.64 -5.58
C GLY A 43 -6.29 -2.37 -5.75
N ASP A 44 -5.58 -2.66 -4.65
CA ASP A 44 -4.29 -3.34 -4.68
C ASP A 44 -4.42 -4.85 -4.97
N ALA A 45 -5.59 -5.42 -4.71
CA ALA A 45 -5.94 -6.81 -5.01
C ALA A 45 -7.45 -6.96 -5.26
N THR A 46 -7.88 -8.06 -5.89
CA THR A 46 -9.30 -8.37 -6.03
C THR A 46 -9.72 -9.47 -5.06
N ALA A 47 -10.94 -9.39 -4.52
CA ALA A 47 -11.50 -10.47 -3.69
C ALA A 47 -11.53 -11.81 -4.45
N LYS A 48 -11.75 -11.77 -5.77
CA LYS A 48 -11.74 -12.97 -6.62
C LYS A 48 -10.41 -13.70 -6.59
N ASP A 49 -9.29 -12.98 -6.60
CA ASP A 49 -7.96 -13.58 -6.62
C ASP A 49 -7.56 -14.16 -5.26
N ILE A 50 -8.00 -13.54 -4.17
CA ILE A 50 -7.53 -13.88 -2.82
C ILE A 50 -8.50 -14.79 -2.05
N CYS A 51 -9.80 -14.73 -2.31
CA CYS A 51 -10.82 -15.51 -1.60
C CYS A 51 -11.03 -16.91 -2.21
N THR A 52 -9.94 -17.66 -2.30
CA THR A 52 -9.92 -19.05 -2.78
C THR A 52 -10.64 -20.02 -1.82
N ALA A 53 -10.90 -21.24 -2.28
CA ALA A 53 -11.64 -22.26 -1.50
C ALA A 53 -11.11 -22.47 -0.07
N LYS A 54 -9.78 -22.38 0.13
CA LYS A 54 -9.13 -22.58 1.43
C LYS A 54 -9.43 -21.48 2.46
N VAL A 55 -9.72 -20.26 2.00
CA VAL A 55 -9.87 -19.07 2.85
C VAL A 55 -11.22 -18.36 2.67
N LYS A 56 -12.11 -18.90 1.82
CA LYS A 56 -13.44 -18.33 1.53
C LYS A 56 -14.26 -18.02 2.78
N ALA A 57 -14.24 -18.92 3.78
CA ALA A 57 -14.93 -18.69 5.05
C ALA A 57 -14.35 -17.51 5.84
N ALA A 58 -13.02 -17.33 5.82
CA ALA A 58 -12.37 -16.19 6.45
C ALA A 58 -12.69 -14.88 5.71
N CYS A 59 -12.68 -14.88 4.38
CA CYS A 59 -13.10 -13.73 3.58
C CYS A 59 -14.52 -13.29 3.91
N ALA A 60 -15.46 -14.24 3.98
CA ALA A 60 -16.83 -13.95 4.38
C ALA A 60 -16.90 -13.38 5.81
N LYS A 61 -16.17 -13.99 6.77
CA LYS A 61 -16.09 -13.50 8.15
C LYS A 61 -15.59 -12.06 8.26
N TYR A 62 -14.60 -11.68 7.45
CA TYR A 62 -13.98 -10.34 7.50
C TYR A 62 -14.57 -9.35 6.49
N GLY A 63 -15.57 -9.74 5.70
CA GLY A 63 -16.25 -8.84 4.76
C GLY A 63 -15.38 -8.44 3.56
N VAL A 64 -14.52 -9.34 3.08
CA VAL A 64 -13.71 -9.15 1.87
C VAL A 64 -14.60 -9.43 0.66
N ALA A 65 -14.90 -8.40 -0.14
CA ALA A 65 -15.84 -8.43 -1.27
C ALA A 65 -15.20 -7.88 -2.54
#